data_AF-A0A428VRT7-F1
#
_entry.id   AF-A0A428VRT7-F1
#
_cell.length_a   1.000
_cell.length_b   1.000
_cell.length_c   1.000
_cell.angle_alpha   90.00
_cell.angle_beta   90.00
_cell.angle_gamma   90.00
#
_symmetry.space_group_name_H-M   'P 1'
#
loop_
_entity.id
_entity.type
_entity.pdbx_description
1 polymer ?
#
loop_
_entity_poly.entity_id
_entity_poly.type
_entity_poly.pdbx_seq_one_letter_code
_entity_poly.pdbx_strand_id
1 'polypeptide(L)'
;MLLKGAGLVAIAVVSGLLWFLIRHDSTPEAPVAQPPAQNTGQFQFTQVAGPDKADDCVAKSYGKTKDFFQDNPCQSLVRALYTTETGGQKALVSVVLVGMPDSAKAKALKTLTEKDNTGNVTDLVRDKTFAGTGVPSVSGTNAAYAAKVDGTNTTIVLADFYGKHTDKNLIKKIAEDALRLSADLHP
;
A
#
# COMPACT_ATOMS: atom_id res chain seq x y z
N MET A 1 15.72 35.34 -60.19
CA MET A 1 15.21 34.18 -59.42
C MET A 1 15.91 33.94 -58.07
N LEU A 2 16.82 34.81 -57.58
CA LEU A 2 17.49 34.59 -56.28
C LEU A 2 16.74 35.17 -55.05
N LEU A 3 15.90 36.21 -55.19
CA LEU A 3 15.22 36.80 -54.03
C LEU A 3 14.07 35.96 -53.46
N LYS A 4 13.47 35.06 -54.24
CA LYS A 4 12.35 34.21 -53.78
C LYS A 4 12.80 33.01 -52.94
N GLY A 5 14.05 32.56 -53.09
CA GLY A 5 14.63 31.46 -52.29
C GLY A 5 15.02 31.91 -50.89
N ALA A 6 15.55 33.14 -50.75
CA ALA A 6 15.98 33.68 -49.46
C ALA A 6 14.82 33.86 -48.46
N GLY A 7 13.64 34.28 -48.94
CA GLY A 7 12.45 34.44 -48.09
C GLY A 7 11.94 33.13 -47.51
N LEU A 8 11.98 32.04 -48.29
CA LEU A 8 11.54 30.72 -47.83
C LEU A 8 12.51 30.11 -46.81
N VAL A 9 13.82 30.31 -46.98
CA VAL A 9 14.83 29.88 -46.01
C VAL A 9 14.66 30.64 -44.68
N ALA A 10 14.41 31.96 -44.73
CA ALA A 10 14.16 32.73 -43.51
C ALA A 10 12.91 32.24 -42.75
N ILE A 11 11.81 31.94 -43.46
CA ILE A 11 10.61 31.39 -42.83
C ILE A 11 10.88 30.01 -42.24
N ALA A 12 11.58 29.11 -42.95
CA ALA A 12 11.92 27.79 -42.44
C ALA A 12 12.81 27.85 -41.19
N VAL A 13 13.77 28.78 -41.16
CA VAL A 13 14.62 29.00 -39.98
C VAL A 13 13.81 29.56 -38.82
N VAL A 14 12.93 30.54 -39.05
CA VAL A 14 12.07 31.12 -38.00
C VAL A 14 11.06 30.10 -37.48
N SER A 15 10.42 29.33 -38.36
CA SER A 15 9.51 28.23 -37.97
C SER A 15 10.24 27.11 -37.24
N GLY A 16 11.46 26.77 -37.67
CA GLY A 16 12.32 25.81 -36.99
C GLY A 16 12.76 26.30 -35.61
N LEU A 17 13.11 27.59 -35.48
CA LEU A 17 13.46 28.22 -34.21
C LEU A 17 12.26 28.28 -33.26
N LEU A 18 11.08 28.67 -33.76
CA LEU A 18 9.84 28.70 -32.99
C LEU A 18 9.47 27.29 -32.50
N TRP A 19 9.59 26.29 -33.35
CA TRP A 19 9.31 24.91 -32.98
C TRP A 19 10.36 24.33 -32.02
N PHE A 20 11.63 24.71 -32.18
CA PHE A 20 12.70 24.38 -31.25
C PHE A 20 12.44 25.02 -29.88
N LEU A 21 12.04 26.29 -29.82
CA LEU A 21 11.74 26.99 -28.56
C LEU A 21 10.51 26.38 -27.85
N ILE A 22 9.42 26.08 -28.58
CA ILE A 22 8.22 25.43 -28.00
C ILE A 22 8.55 24.04 -27.43
N ARG A 23 9.40 23.25 -28.11
CA ARG A 23 9.85 21.96 -27.57
C ARG A 23 10.82 22.09 -26.39
N HIS A 24 11.69 23.11 -26.40
CA HIS A 24 12.63 23.35 -25.30
C HIS A 24 11.95 23.93 -24.05
N ASP A 25 10.77 24.55 -24.19
CA ASP A 25 9.92 24.99 -23.08
C ASP A 25 8.97 23.89 -22.53
N SER A 26 9.23 22.62 -22.85
CA SER A 26 8.65 21.50 -22.11
C SER A 26 9.28 21.47 -20.71
N THR A 27 8.89 22.43 -19.87
CA THR A 27 9.05 22.32 -18.43
C THR A 27 8.45 20.96 -18.09
N PRO A 28 9.22 20.00 -17.55
CA PRO A 28 8.64 18.74 -17.11
C PRO A 28 7.45 19.11 -16.24
N GLU A 29 6.25 18.63 -16.57
CA GLU A 29 5.09 18.80 -15.69
C GLU A 29 5.56 18.39 -14.31
N ALA A 30 5.66 19.39 -13.41
CA ALA A 30 6.06 19.12 -12.04
C ALA A 30 5.11 18.02 -11.56
N PRO A 31 5.62 16.93 -10.96
CA PRO A 31 4.76 15.85 -10.52
C PRO A 31 3.64 16.45 -9.68
N VAL A 32 2.41 16.42 -10.18
CA VAL A 32 1.25 16.86 -9.40
C VAL A 32 1.23 15.97 -8.17
N ALA A 33 1.39 16.57 -6.98
CA ALA A 33 1.38 15.84 -5.73
C ALA A 33 0.10 15.01 -5.67
N GLN A 34 0.23 13.69 -5.78
CA GLN A 34 -0.92 12.80 -5.72
C GLN A 34 -1.47 12.87 -4.29
N PRO A 35 -2.81 12.93 -4.10
CA PRO A 35 -3.38 12.90 -2.77
C PRO A 35 -2.92 11.63 -2.03
N PRO A 36 -2.63 11.70 -0.71
CA PRO A 36 -2.24 10.54 0.08
C PRO A 36 -3.22 9.39 -0.14
N ALA A 37 -2.74 8.15 -0.24
CA ALA A 37 -3.58 7.03 -0.61
C ALA A 37 -4.78 6.97 0.32
N GLN A 38 -4.60 7.16 1.64
CA GLN A 38 -5.64 7.33 2.67
C GLN A 38 -6.94 8.06 2.24
N ASN A 39 -6.87 9.02 1.32
CA ASN A 39 -7.97 9.90 0.92
C ASN A 39 -8.58 9.63 -0.47
N THR A 40 -8.17 8.58 -1.20
CA THR A 40 -8.53 8.38 -2.62
C THR A 40 -9.47 7.21 -2.92
N GLY A 41 -9.82 6.38 -1.92
CA GLY A 41 -10.66 5.19 -2.11
C GLY A 41 -12.09 5.30 -1.57
N GLN A 42 -12.74 4.15 -1.39
CA GLN A 42 -14.12 4.08 -0.91
C GLN A 42 -14.27 4.58 0.54
N PHE A 43 -13.26 4.33 1.37
CA PHE A 43 -13.26 4.72 2.77
C PHE A 43 -12.14 5.71 3.05
N GLN A 44 -12.40 6.66 3.96
CA GLN A 44 -11.36 7.53 4.47
C GLN A 44 -10.68 6.86 5.67
N PHE A 45 -9.35 6.80 5.63
CA PHE A 45 -8.55 6.17 6.68
C PHE A 45 -7.71 7.20 7.43
N THR A 46 -7.70 7.08 8.75
CA THR A 46 -6.80 7.85 9.63
C THR A 46 -5.77 6.90 10.20
N GLN A 47 -4.48 7.16 9.98
CA GLN A 47 -3.42 6.39 10.62
C GLN A 47 -3.41 6.67 12.12
N VAL A 48 -3.36 5.61 12.93
CA VAL A 48 -3.35 5.69 14.40
C VAL A 48 -2.09 5.11 15.02
N ALA A 49 -1.30 4.34 14.26
CA ALA A 49 0.01 3.86 14.68
C ALA A 49 0.91 3.51 13.48
N GLY A 50 2.23 3.52 13.71
CA GLY A 50 3.24 3.28 12.68
C GLY A 50 3.54 4.54 11.83
N PRO A 51 4.22 4.38 10.68
CA PRO A 51 4.78 3.12 10.19
C PRO A 51 5.93 2.63 11.09
N ASP A 52 5.84 1.37 11.51
CA ASP A 52 6.92 0.65 12.17
C ASP A 52 7.71 -0.11 11.11
N LYS A 53 9.01 0.19 10.97
CA LYS A 53 9.91 -0.40 9.97
C LYS A 53 10.84 -1.42 10.62
N ALA A 54 10.99 -2.58 9.99
CA ALA A 54 11.89 -3.64 10.39
C ALA A 54 12.36 -4.44 9.15
N ASP A 55 13.30 -5.35 9.35
CA ASP A 55 13.76 -6.33 8.37
C ASP A 55 13.69 -7.78 8.90
N ASP A 56 13.63 -7.97 10.22
CA ASP A 56 13.43 -9.27 10.84
C ASP A 56 11.95 -9.72 10.82
N CYS A 57 11.51 -10.25 9.67
CA CYS A 57 10.18 -10.83 9.54
C CYS A 57 9.97 -12.08 10.41
N VAL A 58 11.02 -12.80 10.81
CA VAL A 58 10.89 -14.00 11.66
C VAL A 58 10.47 -13.59 13.08
N ALA A 59 11.05 -12.53 13.62
CA ALA A 59 10.64 -11.97 14.92
C ALA A 59 9.24 -11.36 14.88
N LYS A 60 8.80 -10.87 13.71
CA LYS A 60 7.50 -10.21 13.52
C LYS A 60 6.45 -11.09 12.84
N SER A 61 6.51 -12.40 13.02
CA SER A 61 5.52 -13.34 12.48
C SER A 61 5.26 -14.52 13.41
N TYR A 62 4.23 -15.30 13.11
CA TYR A 62 3.85 -16.47 13.88
C TYR A 62 3.24 -17.57 12.99
N GLY A 63 3.18 -18.80 13.52
CA GLY A 63 2.68 -19.97 12.80
C GLY A 63 3.57 -20.34 11.61
N LYS A 64 2.99 -20.98 10.60
CA LYS A 64 3.68 -21.38 9.35
C LYS A 64 4.25 -20.19 8.58
N THR A 65 3.68 -19.00 8.74
CA THR A 65 4.22 -17.77 8.16
C THR A 65 5.58 -17.41 8.75
N LYS A 66 5.83 -17.73 10.03
CA LYS A 66 7.15 -17.59 10.64
C LYS A 66 8.15 -18.57 10.03
N ASP A 67 7.75 -19.83 9.90
CA ASP A 67 8.59 -20.87 9.29
C ASP A 67 8.95 -20.49 7.84
N PHE A 68 7.97 -19.96 7.09
CA PHE A 68 8.20 -19.46 5.74
C PHE A 68 9.28 -18.37 5.68
N PHE A 69 9.32 -17.44 6.64
CA PHE A 69 10.34 -16.39 6.69
C PHE A 69 11.71 -16.89 7.13
N GLN A 70 11.81 -18.03 7.84
CA GLN A 70 13.11 -18.65 8.15
C GLN A 70 13.78 -19.16 6.86
N ASP A 71 12.99 -19.75 5.96
CA ASP A 71 13.48 -20.27 4.68
C ASP A 71 13.57 -19.19 3.60
N ASN A 72 12.80 -18.10 3.75
CA ASN A 72 12.67 -17.03 2.76
C ASN A 72 12.75 -15.67 3.47
N PRO A 73 13.95 -15.23 3.91
CA PRO A 73 14.11 -13.95 4.60
C PRO A 73 13.56 -12.80 3.77
N CYS A 74 12.73 -11.96 4.39
CA CYS A 74 12.25 -10.74 3.76
C CYS A 74 13.38 -9.70 3.71
N GLN A 75 13.26 -8.74 2.79
CA GLN A 75 14.18 -7.62 2.65
C GLN A 75 13.69 -6.37 3.40
N SER A 76 12.38 -6.28 3.63
CA SER A 76 11.78 -5.18 4.36
C SER A 76 10.43 -5.58 4.94
N LEU A 77 10.08 -4.92 6.03
CA LEU A 77 8.78 -5.01 6.69
C LEU A 77 8.35 -3.61 7.15
N VAL A 78 7.15 -3.20 6.77
CA VAL A 78 6.50 -1.99 7.27
C VAL A 78 5.13 -2.34 7.80
N ARG A 79 4.80 -1.90 9.01
CA ARG A 79 3.51 -2.17 9.66
C ARG A 79 2.87 -0.87 10.14
N ALA A 80 1.59 -0.69 9.86
CA ALA A 80 0.83 0.45 10.34
C ALA A 80 -0.60 0.03 10.74
N LEU A 81 -1.22 0.84 11.59
CA LEU A 81 -2.64 0.72 11.93
C LEU A 81 -3.38 1.97 11.47
N TYR A 82 -4.59 1.75 10.97
CA TYR A 82 -5.51 2.79 10.54
C TYR A 82 -6.87 2.54 11.17
N THR A 83 -7.65 3.60 11.32
CA THR A 83 -9.07 3.52 11.60
C THR A 83 -9.87 4.10 10.47
N THR A 84 -11.04 3.54 10.22
CA THR A 84 -12.08 4.16 9.38
C THR A 84 -13.42 4.08 10.11
N GLU A 85 -14.31 5.00 9.79
CA GLU A 85 -15.66 5.02 10.34
C GLU A 85 -16.67 5.22 9.21
N THR A 86 -17.70 4.37 9.19
CA THR A 86 -18.75 4.41 8.17
C THR A 86 -20.05 3.89 8.76
N GLY A 87 -21.16 4.59 8.53
CA GLY A 87 -22.46 4.22 9.13
C GLY A 87 -22.44 4.15 10.66
N GLY A 88 -21.58 4.95 11.32
CA GLY A 88 -21.38 4.93 12.77
C GLY A 88 -20.62 3.71 13.30
N GLN A 89 -20.06 2.88 12.41
CA GLN A 89 -19.24 1.71 12.77
C GLN A 89 -17.77 2.03 12.55
N LYS A 90 -16.99 1.95 13.63
CA LYS A 90 -15.54 2.16 13.59
C LYS A 90 -14.82 0.83 13.40
N ALA A 91 -13.91 0.76 12.44
CA ALA A 91 -13.04 -0.38 12.21
C ALA A 91 -11.58 -0.04 12.50
N LEU A 92 -10.84 -1.03 13.01
CA LEU A 92 -9.37 -1.01 13.05
C LEU A 92 -8.85 -1.84 11.89
N VAL A 93 -7.84 -1.32 11.21
CA VAL A 93 -7.23 -1.95 10.04
C VAL A 93 -5.72 -1.99 10.21
N SER A 94 -5.15 -3.18 10.23
CA SER A 94 -3.71 -3.38 10.11
C SER A 94 -3.34 -3.52 8.64
N VAL A 95 -2.34 -2.74 8.23
CA VAL A 95 -1.72 -2.86 6.91
C VAL A 95 -0.25 -3.22 7.12
N VAL A 96 0.16 -4.30 6.48
CA VAL A 96 1.52 -4.80 6.50
C VAL A 96 2.04 -4.83 5.07
N LEU A 97 3.21 -4.26 4.83
CA LEU A 97 3.95 -4.33 3.57
C LEU A 97 5.23 -5.13 3.80
N VAL A 98 5.35 -6.26 3.10
CA VAL A 98 6.52 -7.13 3.16
C VAL A 98 7.24 -7.11 1.82
N GLY A 99 8.49 -6.67 1.80
CA GLY A 99 9.38 -6.82 0.65
C GLY A 99 10.02 -8.20 0.65
N MET A 100 9.71 -9.03 -0.33
CA MET A 100 10.31 -10.35 -0.52
C MET A 100 11.50 -10.29 -1.48
N PRO A 101 12.42 -11.28 -1.47
CA PRO A 101 13.59 -11.24 -2.35
C PRO A 101 13.23 -11.34 -3.83
N ASP A 102 12.07 -11.93 -4.16
CA ASP A 102 11.56 -11.99 -5.51
C ASP A 102 10.03 -12.09 -5.54
N SER A 103 9.46 -11.92 -6.74
CA SER A 103 8.00 -11.95 -6.94
C SER A 103 7.37 -13.33 -6.73
N ALA A 104 8.12 -14.43 -6.89
CA ALA A 104 7.62 -15.77 -6.63
C ALA A 104 7.43 -15.99 -5.13
N LYS A 105 8.37 -15.51 -4.30
CA LYS A 105 8.27 -15.53 -2.83
C LYS A 105 7.18 -14.60 -2.31
N ALA A 106 6.98 -13.43 -2.94
CA ALA A 106 5.84 -12.56 -2.64
C ALA A 106 4.49 -13.28 -2.87
N LYS A 107 4.33 -13.92 -4.03
CA LYS A 107 3.13 -14.72 -4.34
C LYS A 107 2.95 -15.91 -3.39
N ALA A 108 4.04 -16.57 -3.02
CA ALA A 108 4.02 -17.67 -2.06
C ALA A 108 3.56 -17.22 -0.67
N LEU A 109 4.05 -16.06 -0.18
CA LEU A 109 3.62 -15.47 1.09
C LEU A 109 2.12 -15.14 1.08
N LYS A 110 1.63 -14.49 0.02
CA LYS A 110 0.20 -14.23 -0.15
C LYS A 110 -0.61 -15.53 -0.10
N THR A 111 -0.23 -16.51 -0.92
CA THR A 111 -0.93 -17.81 -1.01
C THR A 111 -0.92 -18.56 0.33
N LEU A 112 0.15 -18.42 1.11
CA LEU A 112 0.24 -18.99 2.45
C LEU A 112 -0.73 -18.31 3.40
N THR A 113 -0.68 -16.98 3.49
CA THR A 113 -1.48 -16.20 4.45
C THR A 113 -2.96 -16.11 4.12
N GLU A 114 -3.35 -16.47 2.88
CA GLU A 114 -4.76 -16.66 2.48
C GLU A 114 -5.42 -17.90 3.07
N LYS A 115 -4.63 -18.86 3.58
CA LYS A 115 -5.15 -20.12 4.10
C LYS A 115 -5.37 -20.03 5.60
N ASP A 116 -6.35 -20.79 6.08
CA ASP A 116 -6.58 -20.93 7.51
C ASP A 116 -5.40 -21.64 8.21
N ASN A 117 -5.20 -21.32 9.49
CA ASN A 117 -4.24 -21.98 10.38
C ASN A 117 -2.77 -21.92 9.91
N THR A 118 -2.39 -20.88 9.17
CA THR A 118 -0.99 -20.62 8.77
C THR A 118 -0.31 -19.59 9.66
N GLY A 119 -1.05 -18.89 10.52
CA GLY A 119 -0.56 -17.68 11.16
C GLY A 119 -0.30 -16.56 10.15
N ASN A 120 0.30 -15.46 10.60
CA ASN A 120 0.48 -14.25 9.79
C ASN A 120 1.69 -13.44 10.26
N VAL A 121 1.93 -12.29 9.64
CA VAL A 121 2.76 -11.22 10.19
C VAL A 121 2.03 -10.63 11.41
N THR A 122 2.77 -10.38 12.48
CA THR A 122 2.26 -9.82 13.73
C THR A 122 1.89 -8.35 13.50
N ASP A 123 0.63 -7.95 13.72
CA ASP A 123 0.20 -6.56 13.70
C ASP A 123 0.59 -5.82 15.01
N LEU A 124 0.47 -4.49 15.04
CA LEU A 124 0.89 -3.68 16.21
C LEU A 124 0.02 -3.90 17.45
N VAL A 125 -1.23 -4.39 17.32
CA VAL A 125 -2.06 -4.79 18.46
C VAL A 125 -1.52 -6.08 19.05
N ARG A 126 -1.26 -7.08 18.21
CA ARG A 126 -0.69 -8.37 18.64
C ARG A 126 0.72 -8.22 19.20
N ASP A 127 1.52 -7.30 18.66
CA ASP A 127 2.85 -6.94 19.16
C ASP A 127 2.81 -6.14 20.48
N LYS A 128 1.61 -5.76 20.94
CA LYS A 128 1.36 -4.96 22.15
C LYS A 128 1.99 -3.56 22.12
N THR A 129 2.41 -3.09 20.95
CA THR A 129 2.94 -1.73 20.76
C THR A 129 1.83 -0.72 20.47
N PHE A 130 0.62 -1.19 20.16
CA PHE A 130 -0.60 -0.40 20.16
C PHE A 130 -1.67 -1.06 21.03
N ALA A 131 -2.17 -0.34 22.03
CA ALA A 131 -3.18 -0.83 22.95
C ALA A 131 -4.11 0.29 23.41
N GLY A 132 -5.30 -0.07 23.87
CA GLY A 132 -6.27 0.87 24.39
C GLY A 132 -7.62 0.20 24.65
N THR A 133 -8.48 0.87 25.39
CA THR A 133 -9.82 0.37 25.69
C THR A 133 -10.62 0.17 24.39
N GLY A 134 -11.15 -1.04 24.21
CA GLY A 134 -12.00 -1.38 23.07
C GLY A 134 -11.27 -1.63 21.74
N VAL A 135 -9.94 -1.55 21.70
CA VAL A 135 -9.14 -1.93 20.52
C VAL A 135 -9.38 -3.42 20.22
N PRO A 136 -9.92 -3.78 19.04
CA PRO A 136 -10.15 -5.18 18.70
C PRO A 136 -8.85 -5.89 18.35
N SER A 137 -8.84 -7.22 18.51
CA SER A 137 -7.89 -8.04 17.77
C SER A 137 -8.29 -8.03 16.29
N VAL A 138 -7.35 -7.78 15.38
CA VAL A 138 -7.60 -7.87 13.93
C VAL A 138 -7.35 -9.26 13.37
N SER A 139 -7.11 -10.26 14.23
CA SER A 139 -6.91 -11.67 13.83
C SER A 139 -7.99 -12.60 14.44
N GLY A 140 -9.12 -12.02 14.85
CA GLY A 140 -10.26 -12.77 15.40
C GLY A 140 -11.17 -13.40 14.35
N THR A 141 -12.16 -14.15 14.79
CA THR A 141 -13.12 -14.88 13.91
C THR A 141 -14.00 -13.96 13.05
N ASN A 142 -14.17 -12.70 13.44
CA ASN A 142 -14.95 -11.72 12.70
C ASN A 142 -14.09 -10.82 11.82
N ALA A 143 -12.77 -10.93 11.93
CA ALA A 143 -11.85 -10.12 11.15
C ALA A 143 -11.91 -10.52 9.67
N ALA A 144 -11.75 -9.52 8.80
CA ALA A 144 -11.49 -9.73 7.39
C ALA A 144 -10.00 -9.77 7.10
N TYR A 145 -9.64 -10.57 6.10
CA TYR A 145 -8.34 -10.62 5.48
C TYR A 145 -8.45 -10.13 4.03
N ALA A 146 -7.47 -9.36 3.58
CA ALA A 146 -7.23 -9.08 2.17
C ALA A 146 -5.72 -9.03 1.91
N ALA A 147 -5.28 -9.41 0.71
CA ALA A 147 -3.88 -9.27 0.33
C ALA A 147 -3.69 -9.06 -1.17
N LYS A 148 -2.61 -8.38 -1.53
CA LYS A 148 -2.16 -8.21 -2.92
C LYS A 148 -0.65 -8.37 -3.04
N VAL A 149 -0.19 -8.63 -4.26
CA VAL A 149 1.23 -8.62 -4.61
C VAL A 149 1.45 -7.55 -5.67
N ASP A 150 2.50 -6.75 -5.49
CA ASP A 150 2.99 -5.79 -6.47
C ASP A 150 4.51 -5.94 -6.59
N GLY A 151 4.99 -6.40 -7.74
CA GLY A 151 6.39 -6.79 -7.93
C GLY A 151 6.87 -7.80 -6.89
N THR A 152 7.82 -7.39 -6.05
CA THR A 152 8.37 -8.19 -4.94
C THR A 152 7.68 -7.93 -3.60
N ASN A 153 6.71 -7.03 -3.54
CA ASN A 153 6.04 -6.63 -2.32
C ASN A 153 4.72 -7.40 -2.14
N THR A 154 4.47 -7.86 -0.92
CA THR A 154 3.17 -8.40 -0.49
C THR A 154 2.54 -7.44 0.51
N THR A 155 1.35 -6.94 0.19
CA THR A 155 0.52 -6.21 1.17
C THR A 155 -0.45 -7.19 1.79
N ILE A 156 -0.51 -7.23 3.11
CA ILE A 156 -1.46 -8.01 3.90
C ILE A 156 -2.27 -7.05 4.76
N VAL A 157 -3.59 -7.17 4.70
CA VAL A 157 -4.53 -6.36 5.45
C VAL A 157 -5.37 -7.26 6.34
N LEU A 158 -5.48 -6.87 7.60
CA LEU A 158 -6.39 -7.45 8.58
C LEU A 158 -7.28 -6.36 9.15
N ALA A 159 -8.58 -6.58 9.22
CA ALA A 159 -9.52 -5.58 9.72
C ALA A 159 -10.58 -6.21 10.63
N ASP A 160 -10.92 -5.55 11.73
CA ASP A 160 -12.06 -5.91 12.57
C ASP A 160 -12.72 -4.65 13.15
N PHE A 161 -13.98 -4.77 13.56
CA PHE A 161 -14.73 -3.66 14.14
C PHE A 161 -14.38 -3.45 15.62
N TYR A 162 -14.46 -2.20 16.04
CA TYR A 162 -14.60 -1.89 17.44
C TYR A 162 -15.97 -2.37 17.96
N GLY A 163 -16.04 -2.70 19.25
CA GLY A 163 -17.29 -3.09 19.89
C GLY A 163 -17.79 -4.48 19.47
N LYS A 164 -19.11 -4.64 19.29
CA LYS A 164 -19.77 -5.93 19.01
C LYS A 164 -20.31 -6.04 17.58
N HIS A 165 -19.94 -5.13 16.68
CA HIS A 165 -20.42 -5.14 15.30
C HIS A 165 -19.73 -6.25 14.49
N THR A 166 -20.46 -6.95 13.63
CA THR A 166 -19.97 -8.16 12.92
C THR A 166 -20.43 -8.25 11.47
N ASP A 167 -20.66 -7.11 10.78
CA ASP A 167 -21.01 -7.12 9.36
C ASP A 167 -19.81 -7.58 8.52
N LYS A 168 -19.81 -8.87 8.17
CA LYS A 168 -18.74 -9.50 7.39
C LYS A 168 -18.57 -8.92 5.99
N ASN A 169 -19.66 -8.44 5.37
CA ASN A 169 -19.57 -7.87 4.03
C ASN A 169 -18.91 -6.50 4.06
N LEU A 170 -19.25 -5.68 5.06
CA LEU A 170 -18.66 -4.37 5.23
C LEU A 170 -17.17 -4.45 5.60
N ILE A 171 -16.81 -5.28 6.60
CA ILE A 171 -15.39 -5.38 7.02
C ILE A 171 -14.50 -5.94 5.92
N LYS A 172 -15.03 -6.83 5.07
CA LYS A 172 -14.34 -7.30 3.87
C LYS A 172 -14.06 -6.17 2.88
N LYS A 173 -15.06 -5.34 2.56
CA LYS A 173 -14.88 -4.18 1.67
C LYS A 173 -13.86 -3.18 2.23
N ILE A 174 -13.88 -2.95 3.54
CA ILE A 174 -12.90 -2.10 4.22
C ILE A 174 -11.49 -2.67 4.06
N ALA A 175 -11.29 -3.97 4.29
CA ALA A 175 -10.00 -4.62 4.13
C ALA A 175 -9.50 -4.58 2.67
N GLU A 176 -10.39 -4.79 1.70
CA GLU A 176 -10.06 -4.73 0.27
C GLU A 176 -9.66 -3.31 -0.17
N ASP A 177 -10.41 -2.27 0.22
CA ASP A 177 -10.06 -0.87 -0.10
C ASP A 177 -8.73 -0.47 0.55
N ALA A 178 -8.48 -0.92 1.79
CA ALA A 178 -7.27 -0.63 2.53
C ALA A 178 -5.98 -1.20 1.90
N LEU A 179 -6.08 -2.14 0.94
CA LEU A 179 -4.90 -2.60 0.18
C LEU A 179 -4.17 -1.44 -0.52
N ARG A 180 -4.85 -0.35 -0.87
CA ARG A 180 -4.25 0.83 -1.49
C ARG A 180 -3.31 1.60 -0.55
N LEU A 181 -3.48 1.45 0.78
CA LEU A 181 -2.68 2.16 1.78
C LEU A 181 -1.21 1.77 1.78
N SER A 182 -0.85 0.63 1.17
CA SER A 182 0.54 0.25 0.97
C SER A 182 1.34 1.30 0.17
N ALA A 183 0.67 2.11 -0.66
CA ALA A 183 1.32 3.19 -1.39
C ALA A 183 1.95 4.23 -0.46
N ASP A 184 1.33 4.48 0.70
CA ASP A 184 1.84 5.40 1.73
C ASP A 184 2.93 4.76 2.61
N LEU A 185 3.17 3.45 2.47
CA LEU A 185 4.12 2.66 3.27
C LEU A 185 5.40 2.29 2.51
N HIS A 186 5.46 2.52 1.19
CA HIS A 186 6.69 2.29 0.45
C HIS A 186 7.83 3.12 1.06
N PRO A 187 9.01 2.51 1.29
CA PRO A 187 10.15 3.20 1.88
C PRO A 187 10.67 4.34 1.02
#